data_AF-A0A6G9XZ90-F1
#
_entry.id   AF-A0A6G9XZ90-F1
#
_cell.length_a   1.000
_cell.length_b   1.000
_cell.length_c   1.000
_cell.angle_alpha   90.00
_cell.angle_beta   90.00
_cell.angle_gamma   90.00
#
_symmetry.space_group_name_H-M   'P 1'
#
loop_
_entity.id
_entity.type
_entity.pdbx_description
1 polymer ?
#
loop_
_entity_poly.entity_id
_entity_poly.type
_entity_poly.pdbx_seq_one_letter_code
_entity_poly.pdbx_strand_id
1 'polypeptide(L)'
;MSYFNMGYWLIGLSAAVSMVGALIGFTCIRQSAKSSTGRFRTVWQAAAAVSIGGIGVWLPVFISMLGFSVHGSLVRYDVTNVILSVLVSVLAVWAALTINGTVARVPRLIAAGVVMGAGFGLMHFLALDAIRIQGSASLRMPLVLAAAGVAIVTSLAALWFTQTWRPLSVLVGASLVFAAGIAGMHYTDLAGLQTHVSTSGVTPQGEDLFGFFVPVFVISMMSLAIPISAILVAPERRAPVAIRPLQPSSSR
;
A
#
# COMPACT_ATOMS: atom_id res chain seq x y z
N MET A 1 -21.19 14.97 7.10
CA MET A 1 -20.25 13.86 7.43
C MET A 1 -19.11 14.44 8.24
N SER A 2 -18.48 13.65 9.10
CA SER A 2 -17.22 13.99 9.74
C SER A 2 -16.18 12.93 9.37
N TYR A 3 -14.98 13.36 8.98
CA TYR A 3 -13.89 12.46 8.59
C TYR A 3 -12.92 12.16 9.73
N PHE A 4 -12.98 12.96 10.81
CA PHE A 4 -12.04 12.92 11.93
C PHE A 4 -12.77 12.84 13.27
N ASN A 5 -13.86 12.07 13.33
CA ASN A 5 -14.69 12.01 14.53
C ASN A 5 -13.92 11.49 15.77
N MET A 6 -12.94 10.63 15.54
CA MET A 6 -12.04 10.11 16.59
C MET A 6 -10.80 10.99 16.82
N GLY A 7 -10.60 12.06 16.03
CA GLY A 7 -9.47 13.00 16.12
C GLY A 7 -8.44 12.87 14.99
N TYR A 8 -7.60 13.91 14.84
CA TYR A 8 -6.58 14.01 13.79
C TYR A 8 -5.42 13.01 13.92
N TRP A 9 -5.26 12.36 15.08
CA TRP A 9 -4.20 11.37 15.31
C TRP A 9 -4.30 10.16 14.35
N LEU A 10 -5.51 9.83 13.87
CA LEU A 10 -5.71 8.77 12.88
C LEU A 10 -4.98 9.06 11.56
N ILE A 11 -4.85 10.34 11.16
CA ILE A 11 -4.07 10.72 9.98
C ILE A 11 -2.60 10.33 10.17
N GLY A 12 -2.05 10.67 11.34
CA GLY A 12 -0.67 10.34 11.70
C GLY A 12 -0.45 8.83 11.77
N LEU A 13 -1.37 8.09 12.41
CA LEU A 13 -1.29 6.64 12.50
C LEU A 13 -1.37 5.97 11.12
N SER A 14 -2.33 6.39 10.30
CA SER A 14 -2.52 5.91 8.92
C SER A 14 -1.25 6.13 8.08
N ALA A 15 -0.70 7.34 8.11
CA ALA A 15 0.54 7.67 7.40
C ALA A 15 1.74 6.86 7.92
N ALA A 16 1.87 6.68 9.25
CA ALA A 16 2.95 5.90 9.84
C ALA A 16 2.88 4.41 9.44
N VAL A 17 1.69 3.80 9.50
CA VAL A 17 1.47 2.41 9.10
C VAL A 17 1.75 2.23 7.60
N SER A 18 1.30 3.18 6.77
CA SER A 18 1.58 3.19 5.33
C SER A 18 3.09 3.23 5.06
N MET A 19 3.79 4.13 5.73
CA MET A 19 5.23 4.33 5.61
C MET A 19 6.01 3.08 6.04
N VAL A 20 5.62 2.43 7.14
CA VAL A 20 6.26 1.20 7.62
C VAL A 20 6.04 0.04 6.63
N GLY A 21 4.81 -0.18 6.19
CA GLY A 21 4.48 -1.20 5.20
C GLY A 21 5.23 -1.01 3.87
N ALA A 22 5.30 0.23 3.39
CA ALA A 22 6.04 0.58 2.19
C ALA A 22 7.55 0.40 2.35
N LEU A 23 8.13 0.83 3.48
CA LEU A 23 9.57 0.69 3.74
C LEU A 23 9.99 -0.78 3.76
N ILE A 24 9.26 -1.63 4.48
CA ILE A 24 9.51 -3.07 4.55
C ILE A 24 9.28 -3.72 3.18
N GLY A 25 8.23 -3.29 2.47
CA GLY A 25 7.99 -3.71 1.10
C GLY A 25 9.15 -3.43 0.15
N PHE A 26 9.67 -2.19 0.17
CA PHE A 26 10.77 -1.77 -0.68
C PHE A 26 12.07 -2.52 -0.37
N THR A 27 12.36 -2.80 0.91
CA THR A 27 13.52 -3.61 1.30
C THR A 27 13.36 -5.07 0.87
N CYS A 28 12.16 -5.66 0.99
CA CYS A 28 11.85 -6.98 0.44
C CYS A 28 12.04 -7.02 -1.09
N ILE A 29 11.59 -6.01 -1.83
CA ILE A 29 11.81 -5.93 -3.29
C ILE A 29 13.32 -5.90 -3.60
N ARG A 30 14.10 -5.10 -2.88
CA ARG A 30 15.57 -5.07 -3.05
C ARG A 30 16.22 -6.43 -2.79
N GLN A 31 15.76 -7.14 -1.77
CA GLN A 31 16.29 -8.46 -1.45
C GLN A 31 15.88 -9.53 -2.49
N SER A 32 14.70 -9.38 -3.09
CA SER A 32 14.26 -10.21 -4.21
C SER A 32 15.19 -10.07 -5.42
N ALA A 33 15.67 -8.84 -5.70
CA ALA A 33 16.58 -8.56 -6.82
C ALA A 33 18.00 -9.15 -6.61
N LYS A 34 18.42 -9.32 -5.35
CA LYS A 34 19.71 -9.96 -5.00
C LYS A 34 19.65 -11.49 -4.98
N SER A 35 18.46 -12.08 -5.02
CA SER A 35 18.28 -13.52 -4.87
C SER A 35 18.65 -14.27 -6.15
N SER A 36 19.59 -15.21 -6.05
CA SER A 36 20.04 -16.04 -7.19
C SER A 36 19.04 -17.13 -7.58
N THR A 37 18.21 -17.58 -6.63
CA THR A 37 17.22 -18.64 -6.86
C THR A 37 15.82 -18.06 -7.06
N GLY A 38 15.11 -18.54 -8.08
CA GLY A 38 13.74 -18.11 -8.39
C GLY A 38 12.77 -18.25 -7.21
N ARG A 39 12.85 -19.36 -6.46
CA ARG A 39 11.98 -19.59 -5.27
C ARG A 39 12.14 -18.53 -4.19
N PHE A 40 13.37 -18.20 -3.81
CA PHE A 40 13.62 -17.17 -2.79
C PHE A 40 13.17 -15.79 -3.28
N ARG A 41 13.35 -15.48 -4.56
CA ARG A 41 12.84 -14.24 -5.16
C ARG A 41 11.31 -14.15 -5.02
N THR A 42 10.59 -15.23 -5.33
CA THR A 42 9.14 -15.31 -5.19
C THR A 42 8.69 -15.10 -3.73
N VAL A 43 9.41 -15.67 -2.75
CA VAL A 43 9.12 -15.43 -1.32
C VAL A 43 9.29 -13.96 -0.93
N TRP A 44 10.37 -13.31 -1.38
CA TRP A 44 10.60 -11.89 -1.12
C TRP A 44 9.55 -10.99 -1.79
N GLN A 45 9.12 -11.33 -3.01
CA GLN A 45 8.03 -10.63 -3.69
C GLN A 45 6.70 -10.81 -2.93
N ALA A 46 6.52 -11.90 -2.19
CA ALA A 46 5.25 -12.21 -1.51
C ALA A 46 5.17 -11.39 -0.24
N ALA A 47 6.28 -11.39 0.51
CA ALA A 47 6.48 -10.50 1.64
C ALA A 47 6.31 -9.03 1.23
N ALA A 48 6.85 -8.62 0.07
CA ALA A 48 6.65 -7.27 -0.44
C ALA A 48 5.18 -6.98 -0.81
N ALA A 49 4.49 -7.91 -1.46
CA ALA A 49 3.09 -7.75 -1.84
C ALA A 49 2.17 -7.60 -0.62
N VAL A 50 2.38 -8.41 0.42
CA VAL A 50 1.62 -8.31 1.68
C VAL A 50 1.97 -7.01 2.42
N SER A 51 3.26 -6.65 2.50
CA SER A 51 3.70 -5.44 3.21
C SER A 51 3.23 -4.16 2.54
N ILE A 52 3.27 -4.07 1.20
CA ILE A 52 2.81 -2.88 0.48
C ILE A 52 1.29 -2.89 0.35
N GLY A 53 0.70 -3.95 -0.22
CA GLY A 53 -0.73 -4.00 -0.52
C GLY A 53 -1.58 -4.04 0.75
N GLY A 54 -1.31 -5.00 1.64
CA GLY A 54 -2.07 -5.16 2.88
C GLY A 54 -1.78 -4.06 3.90
N ILE A 55 -0.50 -3.82 4.19
CA ILE A 55 -0.11 -2.94 5.30
C ILE A 55 0.17 -1.51 4.85
N GLY A 56 0.82 -1.33 3.70
CA GLY A 56 1.18 -0.03 3.16
C GLY A 56 0.02 0.74 2.54
N VAL A 57 -1.04 0.05 2.09
CA VAL A 57 -2.17 0.64 1.38
C VAL A 57 -3.49 0.33 2.06
N TRP A 58 -3.85 -0.94 2.22
CA TRP A 58 -5.17 -1.33 2.70
C TRP A 58 -5.42 -0.91 4.16
N LEU A 59 -4.49 -1.21 5.08
CA LEU A 59 -4.63 -0.80 6.47
C LEU A 59 -4.80 0.73 6.65
N PRO A 60 -3.92 1.60 6.12
CA PRO A 60 -4.04 3.06 6.22
C PRO A 60 -5.41 3.60 5.77
N VAL A 61 -5.94 3.05 4.68
CA VAL A 61 -7.29 3.41 4.19
C VAL A 61 -8.33 3.09 5.27
N PHE A 62 -8.34 1.87 5.80
CA PHE A 62 -9.31 1.47 6.82
C PHE A 62 -9.08 2.14 8.20
N ILE A 63 -7.83 2.46 8.58
CA ILE A 63 -7.52 3.28 9.75
C ILE A 63 -8.19 4.65 9.61
N SER A 64 -8.10 5.25 8.42
CA SER A 64 -8.71 6.54 8.15
C SER A 64 -10.25 6.45 8.17
N MET A 65 -10.81 5.34 7.68
CA MET A 65 -12.26 5.08 7.71
C MET A 65 -12.82 4.83 9.12
N LEU A 66 -12.00 4.50 10.13
CA LEU A 66 -12.46 4.50 11.54
C LEU A 66 -12.91 5.89 11.99
N GLY A 67 -12.28 6.95 11.46
CA GLY A 67 -12.65 8.33 11.75
C GLY A 67 -13.88 8.82 10.99
N PHE A 68 -14.34 8.07 9.97
CA PHE A 68 -15.45 8.44 9.11
C PHE A 68 -16.79 8.16 9.77
N SER A 69 -17.61 9.20 9.89
CA SER A 69 -18.98 9.10 10.39
C SER A 69 -19.97 9.92 9.56
N VAL A 70 -21.17 9.36 9.41
CA VAL A 70 -22.29 10.01 8.74
C VAL A 70 -23.28 10.47 9.82
N HIS A 71 -23.65 11.75 9.80
CA HIS A 71 -24.60 12.27 10.80
C HIS A 71 -25.97 11.65 10.57
N GLY A 72 -26.60 11.16 11.64
CA GLY A 72 -27.94 10.57 11.57
C GLY A 72 -27.99 9.13 11.04
N SER A 73 -26.85 8.46 10.83
CA SER A 73 -26.81 7.03 10.48
C SER A 73 -25.62 6.33 11.14
N LEU A 74 -25.83 5.09 11.56
CA LEU A 74 -24.72 4.17 11.82
C LEU A 74 -24.02 3.84 10.50
N VAL A 75 -22.70 3.72 10.54
CA VAL A 75 -21.89 3.26 9.40
C VAL A 75 -21.55 1.80 9.65
N ARG A 76 -22.03 0.92 8.77
CA ARG A 76 -21.71 -0.51 8.77
C ARG A 76 -20.91 -0.85 7.52
N TYR A 77 -20.25 -2.00 7.54
CA TYR A 77 -19.42 -2.45 6.45
C TYR A 77 -19.80 -3.84 5.97
N ASP A 78 -19.84 -3.98 4.65
CA ASP A 78 -19.93 -5.26 3.96
C ASP A 78 -18.59 -6.00 4.04
N VAL A 79 -18.53 -7.05 4.85
CA VAL A 79 -17.29 -7.80 5.12
C VAL A 79 -16.73 -8.44 3.84
N THR A 80 -17.58 -8.83 2.89
CA THR A 80 -17.14 -9.44 1.63
C THR A 80 -16.35 -8.44 0.81
N ASN A 81 -16.88 -7.23 0.62
CA ASN A 81 -16.16 -6.17 -0.10
C ASN A 81 -14.86 -5.77 0.60
N VAL A 82 -14.85 -5.74 1.94
CA VAL A 82 -13.65 -5.49 2.73
C VAL A 82 -12.57 -6.55 2.46
N ILE A 83 -12.92 -7.85 2.48
CA ILE A 83 -11.98 -8.93 2.19
C ILE A 83 -11.51 -8.89 0.73
N LEU A 84 -12.41 -8.66 -0.22
CA LEU A 84 -12.05 -8.54 -1.63
C LEU A 84 -11.08 -7.39 -1.86
N SER A 85 -11.28 -6.25 -1.17
CA SER A 85 -10.41 -5.08 -1.29
C SER A 85 -8.95 -5.38 -0.89
N VAL A 86 -8.72 -6.10 0.22
CA VAL A 86 -7.34 -6.47 0.61
C VAL A 86 -6.72 -7.44 -0.38
N LEU A 87 -7.47 -8.44 -0.83
CA LEU A 87 -7.00 -9.41 -1.81
C LEU A 87 -6.59 -8.73 -3.11
N VAL A 88 -7.42 -7.82 -3.63
CA VAL A 88 -7.14 -7.06 -4.84
C VAL A 88 -5.83 -6.27 -4.69
N SER A 89 -5.63 -5.55 -3.58
CA SER A 89 -4.40 -4.76 -3.38
C SER A 89 -3.14 -5.63 -3.34
N VAL A 90 -3.17 -6.75 -2.61
CA VAL A 90 -2.02 -7.66 -2.48
C VAL A 90 -1.71 -8.32 -3.82
N LEU A 91 -2.73 -8.81 -4.53
CA LEU A 91 -2.58 -9.43 -5.85
C LEU A 91 -2.09 -8.43 -6.90
N ALA A 92 -2.53 -7.17 -6.84
CA ALA A 92 -2.08 -6.13 -7.75
C ALA A 92 -0.58 -5.82 -7.57
N VAL A 93 -0.11 -5.70 -6.32
CA VAL A 93 1.33 -5.53 -6.06
C VAL A 93 2.11 -6.75 -6.54
N TRP A 94 1.63 -7.96 -6.24
CA TRP A 94 2.28 -9.19 -6.71
C TRP A 94 2.39 -9.26 -8.25
N ALA A 95 1.29 -8.99 -8.95
CA ALA A 95 1.25 -8.94 -10.40
C ALA A 95 2.19 -7.86 -10.96
N ALA A 96 2.21 -6.67 -10.37
CA ALA A 96 3.12 -5.62 -10.77
C ALA A 96 4.59 -5.99 -10.60
N LEU A 97 4.95 -6.64 -9.48
CA LEU A 97 6.33 -7.09 -9.24
C LEU A 97 6.75 -8.20 -10.22
N THR A 98 5.83 -9.08 -10.61
CA THR A 98 6.12 -10.10 -11.63
C THR A 98 6.26 -9.50 -13.03
N ILE A 99 5.43 -8.51 -13.39
CA ILE A 99 5.52 -7.76 -14.67
C ILE A 99 6.81 -6.95 -14.76
N ASN A 100 7.18 -6.23 -13.68
CA ASN A 100 8.39 -5.41 -13.63
C ASN A 100 9.64 -6.27 -13.83
N GLY A 101 9.67 -7.46 -13.23
CA GLY A 101 10.74 -8.44 -13.40
C GLY A 101 12.08 -7.95 -12.81
N THR A 102 13.18 -8.56 -13.26
CA THR A 102 14.55 -8.26 -12.76
C THR A 102 15.35 -7.30 -13.63
N VAL A 103 14.93 -7.11 -14.88
CA VAL A 103 15.63 -6.25 -15.85
C VAL A 103 14.83 -4.97 -16.01
N ALA A 104 15.43 -3.84 -15.65
CA ALA A 104 14.80 -2.53 -15.80
C ALA A 104 14.49 -2.26 -17.28
N ARG A 105 13.19 -2.16 -17.59
CA ARG A 105 12.68 -1.80 -18.91
C ARG A 105 11.53 -0.83 -18.73
N VAL A 106 11.60 0.34 -19.33
CA VAL A 106 10.57 1.39 -19.21
C VAL A 106 9.16 0.86 -19.53
N PRO A 107 8.93 0.07 -20.61
CA PRO A 107 7.59 -0.47 -20.88
C PRO A 107 7.06 -1.38 -19.78
N ARG A 108 7.93 -2.18 -19.14
CA ARG A 108 7.54 -3.07 -18.02
C ARG A 108 7.24 -2.29 -16.76
N LEU A 109 8.01 -1.24 -16.49
CA LEU A 109 7.75 -0.32 -15.37
C LEU A 109 6.38 0.34 -15.52
N ILE A 110 6.07 0.85 -16.72
CA ILE A 110 4.79 1.48 -17.00
C ILE A 110 3.65 0.47 -16.83
N ALA A 111 3.75 -0.70 -17.47
CA ALA A 111 2.74 -1.75 -17.35
C ALA A 111 2.52 -2.19 -15.89
N ALA A 112 3.60 -2.42 -15.14
CA ALA A 112 3.53 -2.79 -13.73
C ALA A 112 2.90 -1.69 -12.87
N GLY A 113 3.28 -0.42 -13.08
CA GLY A 113 2.74 0.70 -12.32
C GLY A 113 1.27 0.96 -12.61
N VAL A 114 0.83 0.77 -13.86
CA VAL A 114 -0.60 0.83 -14.22
C VAL A 114 -1.37 -0.29 -13.55
N VAL A 115 -0.88 -1.53 -13.58
CA VAL A 115 -1.54 -2.68 -12.93
C VAL A 115 -1.65 -2.48 -11.42
N MET A 116 -0.56 -2.06 -10.78
CA MET A 116 -0.53 -1.79 -9.33
C MET A 116 -1.49 -0.65 -8.95
N GLY A 117 -1.41 0.47 -9.67
CA GLY A 117 -2.24 1.65 -9.39
C GLY A 117 -3.72 1.43 -9.67
N ALA A 118 -4.06 0.74 -10.77
CA ALA A 118 -5.45 0.35 -11.05
C ALA A 118 -5.98 -0.60 -9.97
N GLY A 119 -5.15 -1.53 -9.50
CA GLY A 119 -5.50 -2.41 -8.37
C GLY A 119 -5.74 -1.64 -7.08
N PHE A 120 -4.96 -0.60 -6.78
CA PHE A 120 -5.21 0.25 -5.62
C PHE A 120 -6.49 1.09 -5.77
N GLY A 121 -6.75 1.63 -6.96
CA GLY A 121 -8.02 2.32 -7.24
C GLY A 121 -9.23 1.39 -7.09
N LEU A 122 -9.15 0.16 -7.61
CA LEU A 122 -10.21 -0.84 -7.45
C LEU A 122 -10.38 -1.27 -5.99
N MET A 123 -9.28 -1.49 -5.27
CA MET A 123 -9.32 -1.78 -3.83
C MET A 123 -10.02 -0.64 -3.08
N HIS A 124 -9.70 0.61 -3.39
CA HIS A 124 -10.30 1.75 -2.70
C HIS A 124 -11.79 1.90 -3.05
N PHE A 125 -12.14 1.71 -4.31
CA PHE A 125 -13.55 1.64 -4.74
C PHE A 125 -14.32 0.58 -3.95
N LEU A 126 -13.78 -0.64 -3.82
CA LEU A 126 -14.41 -1.72 -3.03
C LEU A 126 -14.53 -1.34 -1.54
N ALA A 127 -13.57 -0.60 -0.99
CA ALA A 127 -13.63 -0.11 0.39
C ALA A 127 -14.77 0.91 0.59
N LEU A 128 -14.98 1.82 -0.38
CA LEU A 128 -16.09 2.77 -0.34
C LEU A 128 -17.44 2.10 -0.63
N ASP A 129 -17.48 1.15 -1.58
CA ASP A 129 -18.67 0.35 -1.87
C ASP A 129 -19.06 -0.58 -0.73
N ALA A 130 -18.14 -0.89 0.19
CA ALA A 130 -18.45 -1.62 1.42
C ALA A 130 -19.29 -0.82 2.42
N ILE A 131 -19.35 0.52 2.29
CA ILE A 131 -20.09 1.37 3.22
C ILE A 131 -21.60 1.10 3.10
N ARG A 132 -22.22 0.78 4.24
CA ARG A 132 -23.67 0.61 4.41
C ARG A 132 -24.18 1.64 5.41
N ILE A 133 -25.14 2.45 4.97
CA ILE A 133 -25.78 3.51 5.77
C ILE A 133 -27.31 3.46 5.59
N GLN A 134 -28.05 4.15 6.46
CA GLN A 134 -29.51 4.30 6.38
C GLN A 134 -29.89 5.26 5.25
N GLY A 135 -29.83 4.78 4.01
CA GLY A 135 -30.06 5.57 2.80
C GLY A 135 -29.18 5.11 1.66
N SER A 136 -28.58 6.04 0.92
CA SER A 136 -27.70 5.72 -0.22
C SER A 136 -26.36 6.45 -0.15
N ALA A 137 -25.32 5.75 -0.59
CA ALA A 137 -23.99 6.31 -0.83
C ALA A 137 -23.71 6.22 -2.33
N SER A 138 -23.24 7.31 -2.94
CA SER A 138 -22.87 7.35 -4.35
C SER A 138 -21.49 7.99 -4.53
N LEU A 139 -20.82 7.60 -5.61
CA LEU A 139 -19.46 8.04 -5.91
C LEU A 139 -19.46 8.94 -7.15
N ARG A 140 -18.80 10.09 -7.05
CA ARG A 140 -18.53 10.96 -8.20
C ARG A 140 -17.39 10.37 -9.02
N MET A 141 -17.73 9.73 -10.14
CA MET A 141 -16.75 9.07 -11.03
C MET A 141 -15.52 9.93 -11.41
N PRO A 142 -15.62 11.25 -11.66
CA PRO A 142 -14.42 12.06 -11.94
C PRO A 142 -13.38 12.05 -10.82
N LEU A 143 -13.82 12.05 -9.55
CA LEU A 143 -12.92 12.01 -8.39
C LEU A 143 -12.34 10.62 -8.19
N VAL A 144 -13.13 9.56 -8.46
CA VAL A 144 -12.65 8.18 -8.45
C VAL A 144 -11.55 7.95 -9.49
N LEU A 145 -11.74 8.48 -10.70
CA LEU A 145 -10.73 8.40 -11.75
C LEU A 145 -9.49 9.25 -11.40
N ALA A 146 -9.67 10.41 -10.79
CA ALA A 146 -8.55 11.24 -10.33
C ALA A 146 -7.72 10.54 -9.24
N ALA A 147 -8.38 9.92 -8.25
CA ALA A 147 -7.73 9.14 -7.21
C ALA A 147 -7.01 7.91 -7.78
N ALA A 148 -7.61 7.21 -8.74
CA ALA A 148 -6.94 6.13 -9.49
C ALA A 148 -5.71 6.65 -10.26
N GLY A 149 -5.76 7.86 -10.81
CA GLY A 149 -4.59 8.53 -11.41
C GLY A 149 -3.47 8.76 -10.40
N VAL A 150 -3.79 9.27 -9.21
CA VAL A 150 -2.84 9.44 -8.09
C VAL A 150 -2.24 8.08 -7.69
N ALA A 151 -3.06 7.03 -7.63
CA ALA A 151 -2.63 5.67 -7.33
C ALA A 151 -1.61 5.14 -8.35
N ILE A 152 -1.84 5.38 -9.64
CA ILE A 152 -0.93 4.99 -10.73
C ILE A 152 0.39 5.74 -10.62
N VAL A 153 0.37 7.07 -10.43
CA VAL A 153 1.58 7.87 -10.27
C VAL A 153 2.39 7.42 -9.05
N THR A 154 1.72 7.20 -7.92
CA THR A 154 2.33 6.70 -6.68
C THR A 154 2.97 5.34 -6.88
N SER A 155 2.29 4.43 -7.61
CA SER A 155 2.78 3.08 -7.91
C SER A 155 3.98 3.10 -8.86
N LEU A 156 3.95 3.94 -9.90
CA LEU A 156 5.08 4.14 -10.82
C LEU A 156 6.30 4.65 -10.08
N ALA A 157 6.13 5.66 -9.22
CA ALA A 157 7.21 6.19 -8.39
C ALA A 157 7.79 5.11 -7.48
N ALA A 158 6.94 4.36 -6.76
CA ALA A 158 7.37 3.27 -5.88
C ALA A 158 8.20 2.22 -6.62
N LEU A 159 7.70 1.72 -7.75
CA LEU A 159 8.42 0.72 -8.55
C LEU A 159 9.74 1.28 -9.08
N TRP A 160 9.75 2.51 -9.59
CA TRP A 160 10.96 3.18 -10.07
C TRP A 160 12.03 3.30 -8.98
N PHE A 161 11.65 3.70 -7.75
CA PHE A 161 12.57 3.79 -6.62
C PHE A 161 13.22 2.45 -6.25
N THR A 162 12.52 1.34 -6.47
CA THR A 162 13.01 -0.01 -6.15
C THR A 162 13.89 -0.65 -7.23
N GLN A 163 13.93 -0.09 -8.44
CA GLN A 163 14.74 -0.64 -9.55
C GLN A 163 16.25 -0.43 -9.38
N THR A 164 16.65 0.64 -8.70
CA THR A 164 18.07 0.96 -8.46
C THR A 164 18.40 0.79 -7.00
N TRP A 165 19.63 0.36 -6.69
CA TRP A 165 20.10 0.34 -5.32
C TRP A 165 20.20 1.77 -4.77
N ARG A 166 19.50 2.04 -3.67
CA ARG A 166 19.50 3.33 -2.98
C ARG A 166 19.83 3.13 -1.49
N PRO A 167 20.46 4.10 -0.80
CA PRO A 167 20.70 4.01 0.64
C PRO A 167 19.36 4.00 1.40
N LEU A 168 19.36 3.48 2.64
CA LEU A 168 18.15 3.34 3.45
C LEU A 168 17.44 4.68 3.69
N SER A 169 18.19 5.78 3.86
CA SER A 169 17.64 7.13 4.01
C SER A 169 16.75 7.55 2.83
N VAL A 170 17.14 7.20 1.60
CA VAL A 170 16.34 7.46 0.40
C VAL A 170 15.09 6.57 0.37
N LEU A 171 15.17 5.33 0.85
CA LEU A 171 13.98 4.46 0.97
C LEU A 171 12.99 5.00 2.01
N VAL A 172 13.48 5.54 3.12
CA VAL A 172 12.64 6.19 4.14
C VAL A 172 11.94 7.42 3.56
N GLY A 173 12.65 8.25 2.78
CA GLY A 173 12.03 9.35 2.04
C GLY A 173 11.00 8.87 1.01
N ALA A 174 11.31 7.81 0.27
CA ALA A 174 10.40 7.23 -0.71
C ALA A 174 9.14 6.62 -0.07
N SER A 175 9.26 5.99 1.10
CA SER A 175 8.11 5.44 1.83
C SER A 175 7.22 6.53 2.41
N LEU A 176 7.80 7.67 2.81
CA LEU A 176 7.04 8.84 3.21
C LEU A 176 6.25 9.44 2.03
N VAL A 177 6.89 9.59 0.85
CA VAL A 177 6.22 10.05 -0.38
C VAL A 177 5.12 9.08 -0.80
N PHE A 178 5.37 7.77 -0.68
CA PHE A 178 4.36 6.75 -0.93
C PHE A 178 3.16 6.91 0.00
N ALA A 179 3.39 7.06 1.31
CA ALA A 179 2.33 7.27 2.29
C ALA A 179 1.51 8.54 2.00
N ALA A 180 2.17 9.63 1.61
CA ALA A 180 1.49 10.86 1.16
C ALA A 180 0.63 10.62 -0.09
N GLY A 181 1.11 9.82 -1.05
CA GLY A 181 0.34 9.43 -2.24
C GLY A 181 -0.90 8.59 -1.92
N ILE A 182 -0.78 7.63 -0.99
CA ILE A 182 -1.92 6.82 -0.52
C ILE A 182 -2.94 7.68 0.23
N ALA A 183 -2.48 8.58 1.10
CA ALA A 183 -3.36 9.54 1.76
C ALA A 183 -4.06 10.45 0.73
N GLY A 184 -3.32 10.95 -0.27
CA GLY A 184 -3.85 11.78 -1.34
C GLY A 184 -4.95 11.07 -2.15
N MET A 185 -4.72 9.82 -2.54
CA MET A 185 -5.72 8.97 -3.20
C MET A 185 -6.96 8.83 -2.30
N HIS A 186 -6.78 8.40 -1.05
CA HIS A 186 -7.85 8.17 -0.10
C HIS A 186 -8.77 9.39 0.11
N TYR A 187 -8.19 10.56 0.37
CA TYR A 187 -8.97 11.78 0.60
C TYR A 187 -9.59 12.34 -0.69
N THR A 188 -8.98 12.10 -1.86
CA THR A 188 -9.59 12.46 -3.16
C THR A 188 -10.85 11.64 -3.41
N ASP A 189 -10.77 10.34 -3.17
CA ASP A 189 -11.92 9.43 -3.29
C ASP A 189 -13.02 9.74 -2.26
N LEU A 190 -12.66 10.00 -1.00
CA LEU A 190 -13.60 10.43 0.02
C LEU A 190 -14.28 11.77 -0.30
N ALA A 191 -13.58 12.70 -0.96
CA ALA A 191 -14.19 13.94 -1.44
C ALA A 191 -15.23 13.70 -2.55
N GLY A 192 -15.14 12.55 -3.23
CA GLY A 192 -16.11 12.07 -4.21
C GLY A 192 -17.31 11.33 -3.60
N LEU A 193 -17.28 10.99 -2.31
CA LEU A 193 -18.35 10.26 -1.63
C LEU A 193 -19.52 11.19 -1.28
N GLN A 194 -20.70 10.88 -1.80
CA GLN A 194 -21.96 11.54 -1.46
C GLN A 194 -22.84 10.58 -0.66
N THR A 195 -23.43 11.05 0.43
CA THR A 195 -24.41 10.25 1.20
C THR A 195 -25.71 10.99 1.36
N HIS A 196 -26.80 10.28 1.14
CA HIS A 196 -28.15 10.71 1.46
C HIS A 196 -28.68 9.82 2.56
N VAL A 197 -28.97 10.40 3.73
CA VAL A 197 -29.53 9.69 4.88
C VAL A 197 -31.05 9.86 4.86
N SER A 198 -31.77 8.75 4.94
CA SER A 198 -33.23 8.71 4.99
C SER A 198 -33.68 8.35 6.40
N THR A 199 -34.47 9.22 7.04
CA THR A 199 -34.99 9.03 8.40
C THR A 199 -35.99 7.87 8.53
N SER A 200 -36.55 7.40 7.40
CA SER A 200 -37.38 6.20 7.31
C SER A 200 -36.60 4.97 6.81
N GLY A 201 -35.27 5.07 6.71
CA GLY A 201 -34.41 4.00 6.23
C GLY A 201 -34.33 2.82 7.21
N VAL A 202 -34.16 1.61 6.66
CA VAL A 202 -33.89 0.41 7.47
C VAL A 202 -32.49 0.53 8.07
N THR A 203 -32.32 0.07 9.32
CA THR A 203 -31.00 -0.04 9.97
C THR A 203 -30.02 -0.76 9.04
N PRO A 204 -28.81 -0.21 8.79
CA PRO A 204 -27.92 -0.80 7.82
C PRO A 204 -27.42 -2.14 8.34
N GLN A 205 -27.43 -3.17 7.49
CA GLN A 205 -26.83 -4.46 7.77
C GLN A 205 -25.32 -4.41 7.52
N GLY A 206 -24.57 -5.29 8.19
CA GLY A 206 -23.11 -5.37 8.12
C GLY A 206 -22.45 -5.24 9.49
N GLU A 207 -21.13 -5.30 9.50
CA GLU A 207 -20.35 -5.27 10.72
C GLU A 207 -19.91 -3.86 11.10
N ASP A 208 -19.68 -3.65 12.39
CA ASP A 208 -18.97 -2.46 12.84
C ASP A 208 -17.48 -2.58 12.48
N LEU A 209 -16.90 -1.50 11.97
CA LEU A 209 -15.51 -1.51 11.51
C LEU A 209 -14.56 -1.85 12.65
N PHE A 210 -14.78 -1.28 13.84
CA PHE A 210 -13.89 -1.47 14.98
C PHE A 210 -13.80 -2.94 15.40
N GLY A 211 -14.94 -3.64 15.41
CA GLY A 211 -15.04 -5.03 15.85
C GLY A 211 -14.17 -6.00 15.06
N PHE A 212 -14.14 -5.89 13.72
CA PHE A 212 -13.32 -6.78 12.90
C PHE A 212 -11.95 -6.19 12.55
N PHE A 213 -11.80 -4.87 12.51
CA PHE A 213 -10.54 -4.24 12.11
C PHE A 213 -9.44 -4.41 13.14
N VAL A 214 -9.74 -4.29 14.44
CA VAL A 214 -8.72 -4.36 15.51
C VAL A 214 -7.94 -5.69 15.48
N PRO A 215 -8.60 -6.88 15.43
CA PRO A 215 -7.88 -8.14 15.28
C PRO A 215 -7.01 -8.20 14.02
N VAL A 216 -7.54 -7.75 12.88
CA VAL A 216 -6.82 -7.77 11.59
C VAL A 216 -5.61 -6.84 11.62
N PHE A 217 -5.74 -5.65 12.23
CA PHE A 217 -4.66 -4.70 12.44
C PHE A 217 -3.53 -5.32 13.25
N VAL A 218 -3.85 -5.96 14.39
CA VAL A 218 -2.86 -6.62 15.25
C VAL A 218 -2.15 -7.74 14.50
N ILE A 219 -2.90 -8.64 13.85
CA ILE A 219 -2.33 -9.77 13.09
C ILE A 219 -1.42 -9.24 11.96
N SER A 220 -1.84 -8.19 11.26
CA SER A 220 -1.07 -7.58 10.19
C SER A 220 0.23 -6.95 10.70
N MET A 221 0.19 -6.23 11.80
CA MET A 221 1.40 -5.68 12.44
C MET A 221 2.35 -6.79 12.90
N MET A 222 1.83 -7.85 13.51
CA MET A 222 2.64 -9.01 13.91
C MET A 222 3.25 -9.73 12.70
N SER A 223 2.53 -9.78 11.57
CA SER A 223 3.04 -10.42 10.35
C SER A 223 4.31 -9.76 9.81
N LEU A 224 4.54 -8.46 10.09
CA LEU A 224 5.77 -7.75 9.71
C LEU A 224 7.01 -8.27 10.44
N ALA A 225 6.86 -8.94 11.59
CA ALA A 225 7.99 -9.54 12.29
C ALA A 225 8.75 -10.54 11.41
N ILE A 226 8.04 -11.24 10.52
CA ILE A 226 8.62 -12.23 9.60
C ILE A 226 9.56 -11.57 8.58
N PRO A 227 9.12 -10.63 7.71
CA PRO A 227 10.00 -9.96 6.78
C PRO A 227 11.08 -9.13 7.48
N ILE A 228 10.79 -8.49 8.61
CA ILE A 228 11.81 -7.76 9.38
C ILE A 228 12.92 -8.70 9.83
N SER A 229 12.58 -9.83 10.46
CA SER A 229 13.57 -10.81 10.92
C SER A 229 14.37 -11.38 9.75
N ALA A 230 13.70 -11.69 8.63
CA ALA A 230 14.37 -12.19 7.43
C ALA A 230 15.35 -11.15 6.83
N ILE A 231 15.01 -9.86 6.86
CA ILE A 231 15.88 -8.77 6.40
C ILE A 231 17.10 -8.64 7.32
N LEU A 232 16.92 -8.73 8.64
CA LEU A 232 18.01 -8.62 9.62
C LEU A 232 19.00 -9.79 9.54
N VAL A 233 18.51 -11.00 9.22
CA VAL A 233 19.34 -12.19 9.06
C VAL A 233 20.02 -12.25 7.70
N ALA A 234 19.48 -11.57 6.68
CA ALA A 234 20.04 -11.59 5.34
C ALA A 234 21.44 -10.94 5.33
N PRO A 235 22.50 -11.66 4.90
CA PRO A 235 23.85 -11.10 4.88
C PRO A 235 23.94 -9.89 3.96
N GLU A 236 24.44 -8.76 4.46
CA GLU A 236 24.86 -7.66 3.61
C GLU A 236 26.05 -8.11 2.77
N ARG A 237 25.80 -8.55 1.53
CA ARG A 237 26.87 -8.75 0.56
C ARG A 237 27.46 -7.37 0.24
N ARG A 238 28.58 -7.03 0.91
CA ARG A 238 29.44 -5.92 0.50
C ARG A 238 29.85 -6.16 -0.95
N ALA A 239 29.75 -5.12 -1.78
CA ALA A 239 30.30 -5.19 -3.14
C ALA A 239 31.78 -5.58 -3.05
N PRO A 240 32.31 -6.41 -3.96
CA PRO A 240 33.74 -6.69 -4.01
C PRO A 240 34.48 -5.36 -4.11
N VAL A 241 35.37 -5.08 -3.16
CA VAL A 241 36.33 -3.99 -3.30
C VAL A 241 37.12 -4.33 -4.57
N ALA A 242 36.98 -3.50 -5.61
CA ALA A 242 37.82 -3.62 -6.78
C ALA A 242 39.27 -3.43 -6.32
N ILE A 243 40.02 -4.54 -6.20
CA ILE A 243 41.45 -4.49 -5.92
C ILE A 243 42.06 -3.81 -7.14
N ARG A 244 42.38 -2.52 -7.01
CA ARG A 244 43.13 -1.77 -8.00
C ARG A 244 44.47 -2.49 -8.19
N PRO A 245 44.82 -3.00 -9.39
CA PRO A 245 46.13 -3.57 -9.61
C PRO A 245 47.18 -2.52 -9.29
N LEU A 246 48.14 -2.86 -8.42
CA LEU A 246 49.32 -2.03 -8.20
C LEU A 246 50.05 -1.95 -9.55
N GLN A 247 50.08 -0.77 -10.15
CA GLN A 247 50.97 -0.53 -11.28
C GLN A 247 52.42 -0.63 -10.77
N PRO A 248 53.27 -1.46 -11.38
CA PRO A 248 54.68 -1.46 -11.03
C PRO A 248 55.27 -0.09 -11.35
N SER A 249 55.87 0.56 -10.35
CA SER A 249 56.63 1.78 -10.53
C SER A 249 57.77 1.48 -11.49
N SER A 250 57.70 2.01 -12.71
CA SER A 250 58.84 2.02 -13.63
C SER A 250 59.91 2.96 -13.06
N SER A 251 60.91 2.38 -12.40
CA SER A 251 62.16 3.06 -12.10
C SER A 251 62.90 3.32 -13.41
N ARG A 252 63.05 4.58 -13.79
CA ARG A 252 64.14 5.10 -14.64
C ARG A 252 64.53 6.47 -14.14
#